data_AF-A0A7J7C2V7-F1
#
_entry.id   AF-A0A7J7C2V7-F1
#
_cell.length_a   1.000
_cell.length_b   1.000
_cell.length_c   1.000
_cell.angle_alpha   90.00
_cell.angle_beta   90.00
_cell.angle_gamma   90.00
#
_symmetry.space_group_name_H-M   'P 1'
#
loop_
_entity.id
_entity.type
_entity.pdbx_description
1 polymer ?
#
loop_
_entity_poly.entity_id
_entity_poly.type
_entity_poly.pdbx_seq_one_letter_code
_entity_poly.pdbx_strand_id
1 'polypeptide(L)'
;MYGKLVIYHEALSFYTDALFMAKTRAQKIALHSNRAACYLKLHEFKKAAEECTSVLELDHKHTGALMLGAQTLVALKEYHSALFDVNRLMELNPSSEVYQNLEARLRTQLESHFLQYLNLKLNWMKSKKMML
;
A
#
# COMPACT_ATOMS: atom_id res chain seq x y z
N MET A 1 -12.64 21.03 -4.58
CA MET A 1 -12.16 19.63 -4.55
C MET A 1 -11.60 19.19 -5.91
N TYR A 2 -12.23 19.53 -7.04
CA TYR A 2 -11.76 19.21 -8.40
C TYR A 2 -10.34 19.69 -8.76
N GLY A 3 -9.95 20.90 -8.32
CA GLY A 3 -8.62 21.44 -8.67
C GLY A 3 -7.44 20.58 -8.21
N LYS A 4 -7.55 19.91 -7.06
CA LYS A 4 -6.46 19.06 -6.56
C LYS A 4 -6.27 17.78 -7.39
N LEU A 5 -7.35 17.19 -7.90
CA LEU A 5 -7.27 15.99 -8.75
C LEU A 5 -6.62 16.31 -10.11
N VAL A 6 -6.96 17.45 -10.70
CA VAL A 6 -6.35 17.94 -11.94
C VAL A 6 -4.84 18.10 -11.77
N ILE A 7 -4.40 18.70 -10.66
CA ILE A 7 -2.97 18.88 -10.35
C ILE A 7 -2.24 17.54 -10.25
N TYR A 8 -2.85 16.50 -9.67
CA TYR A 8 -2.22 15.19 -9.57
C TYR A 8 -2.06 14.49 -10.93
N HIS A 9 -3.04 14.62 -11.83
CA HIS A 9 -2.91 14.08 -13.18
C HIS A 9 -1.84 14.82 -13.99
N GLU A 10 -1.77 16.14 -13.89
CA GLU A 10 -0.74 16.94 -14.55
C GLU A 10 0.65 16.60 -14.01
N ALA A 11 0.80 16.49 -12.69
CA ALA A 11 2.04 16.05 -12.05
C ALA A 11 2.47 14.66 -12.52
N LEU A 12 1.54 13.71 -12.67
CA LEU A 12 1.84 12.38 -13.20
C LEU A 12 2.39 12.43 -14.64
N SER A 13 1.86 13.32 -15.49
CA SER A 13 2.40 13.52 -16.84
C SER A 13 3.86 13.97 -16.77
N PHE A 14 4.15 15.01 -15.99
CA PHE A 14 5.52 15.52 -15.84
C PHE A 14 6.48 14.47 -15.26
N TYR A 15 6.07 13.70 -14.25
CA TYR A 15 6.91 12.65 -13.69
C TYR A 15 7.11 11.49 -14.67
N THR A 16 6.15 11.20 -15.54
CA THR A 16 6.30 10.21 -16.62
C THR A 16 7.41 10.62 -17.58
N ASP A 17 7.35 11.86 -18.08
CA ASP A 17 8.35 12.37 -19.01
C ASP A 17 9.74 12.46 -18.36
N ALA A 18 9.80 12.92 -17.10
CA ALA A 18 11.03 12.98 -16.33
C ALA A 18 11.63 11.58 -16.09
N LEU A 19 10.81 10.55 -15.94
CA LEU A 19 11.28 9.18 -15.72
C LEU A 19 11.99 8.62 -16.97
N PHE A 20 11.52 8.95 -18.17
CA PHE A 20 12.22 8.60 -19.42
C PHE A 20 13.61 9.26 -19.52
N MET A 21 13.77 10.44 -18.92
CA MET A 21 15.04 11.18 -18.92
C MET A 21 15.93 10.85 -17.72
N ALA A 22 15.45 10.07 -16.75
CA ALA A 22 16.16 9.80 -15.51
C ALA A 22 17.37 8.89 -15.73
N LYS A 23 18.55 9.39 -15.36
CA LYS A 23 19.83 8.70 -15.57
C LYS A 23 20.34 8.02 -14.31
N THR A 24 19.96 8.52 -13.13
CA THR A 24 20.47 8.01 -11.85
C THR A 24 19.42 7.23 -11.08
N ARG A 25 19.89 6.31 -10.25
CA ARG A 25 19.06 5.55 -9.31
C ARG A 25 18.26 6.48 -8.38
N ALA A 26 18.91 7.54 -7.86
CA ALA A 26 18.27 8.52 -6.99
C ALA A 26 17.13 9.28 -7.69
N GLN A 27 17.32 9.69 -8.96
CA GLN A 27 16.27 10.32 -9.75
C GLN A 27 15.07 9.39 -9.93
N LYS A 28 15.32 8.13 -10.32
CA LYS A 28 14.25 7.13 -10.49
C LYS A 28 13.49 6.88 -9.18
N ILE A 29 14.19 6.73 -8.06
CA ILE A 29 13.57 6.58 -6.73
C ILE A 29 12.65 7.77 -6.42
N ALA A 30 13.12 9.00 -6.61
CA ALA A 30 12.31 10.19 -6.33
C ALA A 30 11.07 10.27 -7.23
N LEU A 31 11.23 9.99 -8.53
CA LEU A 31 10.14 10.06 -9.50
C LEU A 31 9.06 8.99 -9.26
N HIS A 32 9.46 7.74 -9.04
CA HIS A 32 8.52 6.68 -8.67
C HIS A 32 7.84 6.97 -7.33
N SER A 33 8.56 7.45 -6.32
CA SER A 33 7.96 7.85 -5.03
C SER A 33 6.89 8.94 -5.21
N ASN A 34 7.14 9.93 -6.06
CA ASN A 34 6.20 11.01 -6.33
C ASN A 34 4.98 10.53 -7.12
N ARG A 35 5.18 9.64 -8.10
CA ARG A 35 4.08 9.00 -8.85
C ARG A 35 3.21 8.16 -7.94
N ALA A 36 3.79 7.35 -7.06
CA ALA A 36 3.07 6.58 -6.05
C ALA A 36 2.17 7.46 -5.19
N ALA A 37 2.69 8.59 -4.70
CA ALA A 37 1.93 9.54 -3.90
C ALA A 37 0.77 10.17 -4.69
N CYS A 38 0.98 10.51 -5.96
CA CYS A 38 -0.09 11.03 -6.83
C CYS A 38 -1.19 9.99 -7.05
N TYR A 39 -0.83 8.75 -7.41
CA TYR A 39 -1.80 7.67 -7.59
C TYR A 39 -2.59 7.37 -6.31
N LEU A 40 -1.94 7.43 -5.14
CA LEU A 40 -2.64 7.29 -3.86
C LEU A 40 -3.71 8.39 -3.68
N LYS A 41 -3.38 9.65 -4.01
CA LYS A 41 -4.34 10.77 -3.92
C LYS A 41 -5.47 10.71 -4.95
N LEU A 42 -5.23 10.03 -6.06
CA LEU A 42 -6.24 9.73 -7.09
C LEU A 42 -7.04 8.46 -6.79
N HIS A 43 -6.76 7.77 -5.68
CA HIS A 43 -7.35 6.46 -5.33
C HIS A 43 -7.06 5.35 -6.36
N GLU A 44 -6.02 5.50 -7.18
CA GLU A 44 -5.53 4.49 -8.11
C GLU A 44 -4.55 3.54 -7.41
N PHE A 45 -5.04 2.85 -6.39
CA PHE A 45 -4.20 2.12 -5.42
C PHE A 45 -3.30 1.05 -6.06
N LYS A 46 -3.76 0.35 -7.11
CA LYS A 46 -2.92 -0.67 -7.78
C LYS A 46 -1.67 -0.05 -8.40
N LYS A 47 -1.82 1.09 -9.10
CA LYS A 47 -0.69 1.82 -9.69
C LYS A 47 0.21 2.40 -8.60
N ALA A 48 -0.37 2.91 -7.51
CA ALA A 48 0.44 3.38 -6.37
C ALA A 48 1.32 2.26 -5.80
N ALA A 49 0.79 1.02 -5.70
CA ALA A 49 1.55 -0.12 -5.23
C ALA A 49 2.68 -0.51 -6.20
N GLU A 50 2.41 -0.52 -7.51
CA GLU A 50 3.41 -0.78 -8.56
C GLU A 50 4.58 0.21 -8.49
N GLU A 51 4.28 1.51 -8.34
CA GLU A 51 5.32 2.54 -8.20
C GLU A 51 6.14 2.35 -6.91
N CYS A 52 5.50 1.99 -5.79
CA CYS A 52 6.22 1.64 -4.56
C CYS A 52 7.13 0.43 -4.77
N THR A 53 6.69 -0.61 -5.49
CA THR A 53 7.51 -1.77 -5.84
C THR A 53 8.73 -1.35 -6.66
N SER A 54 8.57 -0.50 -7.67
CA SER A 54 9.69 0.04 -8.45
C SER A 54 10.71 0.79 -7.58
N VAL A 55 10.25 1.54 -6.57
CA VAL A 55 11.17 2.15 -5.59
C VAL A 55 11.90 1.08 -4.78
N LEU A 56 11.22 0.04 -4.30
CA LEU A 56 11.80 -1.00 -3.45
C LEU A 56 12.77 -1.93 -4.20
N GLU A 57 12.60 -2.10 -5.50
CA GLU A 57 13.59 -2.76 -6.38
C GLU A 57 14.89 -1.93 -6.44
N LEU A 58 14.75 -0.61 -6.47
CA LEU A 58 15.87 0.32 -6.44
C LEU A 58 16.37 0.63 -5.04
N ASP A 59 15.64 0.40 -3.97
CA ASP A 59 16.09 0.57 -2.60
C ASP A 59 15.17 -0.22 -1.67
N HIS A 60 15.59 -1.46 -1.41
CA HIS A 60 14.87 -2.40 -0.57
C HIS A 60 14.65 -1.93 0.87
N LYS A 61 15.33 -0.87 1.35
CA LYS A 61 15.14 -0.32 2.71
C LYS A 61 14.53 1.08 2.70
N HIS A 62 13.99 1.51 1.55
CA HIS A 62 13.39 2.84 1.42
C HIS A 62 12.13 2.97 2.30
N THR A 63 12.29 3.60 3.46
CA THR A 63 11.24 3.69 4.50
C THR A 63 9.98 4.37 3.99
N GLY A 64 10.12 5.40 3.15
CA GLY A 64 8.97 6.09 2.54
C GLY A 64 8.15 5.20 1.62
N ALA A 65 8.79 4.30 0.87
CA ALA A 65 8.10 3.40 -0.06
C ALA A 65 7.44 2.24 0.69
N LEU A 66 8.07 1.70 1.73
CA LEU A 66 7.45 0.72 2.62
C LEU A 66 6.20 1.30 3.31
N MET A 67 6.29 2.53 3.83
CA MET A 67 5.16 3.20 4.48
C MET A 67 4.00 3.45 3.51
N LEU A 68 4.30 4.03 2.34
CA LEU A 68 3.27 4.35 1.33
C LEU A 68 2.68 3.07 0.72
N GLY A 69 3.52 2.05 0.48
CA GLY A 69 3.12 0.72 0.04
C GLY A 69 2.17 0.06 1.02
N ALA A 70 2.52 0.01 2.31
CA ALA A 70 1.65 -0.52 3.35
C ALA A 70 0.28 0.18 3.40
N GLN A 71 0.24 1.51 3.35
CA GLN A 71 -1.02 2.28 3.30
C GLN A 71 -1.86 1.94 2.07
N THR A 72 -1.20 1.80 0.92
CA THR A 72 -1.85 1.47 -0.35
C THR A 72 -2.43 0.05 -0.33
N LEU A 73 -1.68 -0.92 0.21
CA LEU A 73 -2.11 -2.30 0.36
C LEU A 73 -3.28 -2.43 1.34
N VAL A 74 -3.31 -1.63 2.41
CA VAL A 74 -4.48 -1.54 3.30
C VAL A 74 -5.72 -1.07 2.56
N ALA A 75 -5.60 -0.05 1.69
CA ALA A 75 -6.72 0.40 0.87
C ALA A 75 -7.22 -0.67 -0.11
N LEU A 76 -6.33 -1.56 -0.55
CA LEU A 76 -6.65 -2.74 -1.37
C LEU A 76 -7.15 -3.93 -0.55
N LYS A 77 -7.19 -3.84 0.79
CA LYS A 77 -7.49 -4.94 1.73
C LYS A 77 -6.48 -6.11 1.68
N GLU A 78 -5.28 -5.86 1.16
CA GLU A 78 -4.17 -6.80 1.10
C GLU A 78 -3.37 -6.77 2.41
N TYR A 79 -4.03 -7.12 3.51
CA TYR A 79 -3.49 -6.90 4.86
C TYR A 79 -2.22 -7.69 5.17
N HIS A 80 -2.05 -8.88 4.60
CA HIS A 80 -0.85 -9.69 4.79
C HIS A 80 0.38 -9.02 4.17
N SER A 81 0.26 -8.53 2.94
CA SER A 81 1.35 -7.82 2.25
C SER A 81 1.66 -6.49 2.94
N ALA A 82 0.64 -5.77 3.42
CA ALA A 82 0.85 -4.56 4.21
C ALA A 82 1.63 -4.86 5.50
N LEU A 83 1.29 -5.94 6.21
CA LEU A 83 1.98 -6.35 7.42
C LEU A 83 3.44 -6.76 7.15
N PHE A 84 3.72 -7.40 6.01
CA PHE A 84 5.07 -7.73 5.59
C PHE A 84 5.95 -6.48 5.45
N ASP A 85 5.47 -5.43 4.77
CA ASP A 85 6.22 -4.18 4.62
C ASP A 85 6.39 -3.43 5.96
N VAL A 86 5.38 -3.49 6.84
CA VAL A 86 5.49 -2.90 8.18
C VAL A 86 6.49 -3.64 9.07
N ASN A 87 6.58 -4.97 8.97
CA ASN A 87 7.61 -5.72 9.69
C ASN A 87 9.01 -5.33 9.22
N ARG A 88 9.22 -5.09 7.92
CA ARG A 88 10.49 -4.56 7.41
C ARG A 88 10.80 -3.16 7.96
N LEU A 89 9.79 -2.29 8.11
CA LEU A 89 9.97 -0.99 8.77
C LEU A 89 10.39 -1.15 10.24
N MET A 90 9.79 -2.11 10.94
CA MET A 90 10.12 -2.45 12.32
C MET A 90 11.56 -2.99 12.46
N GLU A 91 12.04 -3.78 11.50
CA GLU A 91 13.45 -4.22 11.46
C GLU A 91 14.42 -3.04 11.30
N LEU A 92 14.03 -2.00 10.55
CA LEU A 92 14.86 -0.81 10.35
C LEU A 92 14.84 0.14 11.55
N ASN A 93 13.70 0.27 12.23
CA ASN A 93 13.58 1.08 13.44
C ASN A 93 12.59 0.44 14.44
N PRO A 94 13.08 -0.47 15.30
CA PRO A 94 12.23 -1.22 16.22
C PRO A 94 11.55 -0.37 17.30
N SER A 95 12.12 0.78 17.66
CA SER A 95 11.59 1.69 18.68
C SER A 95 10.56 2.69 18.13
N SER A 96 10.26 2.64 16.83
CA SER A 96 9.26 3.50 16.21
C SER A 96 7.85 3.12 16.68
N GLU A 97 7.28 3.92 17.59
CA GLU A 97 5.88 3.77 18.01
C GLU A 97 4.91 3.87 16.83
N VAL A 98 5.25 4.64 15.80
CA VAL A 98 4.43 4.77 14.58
C VAL A 98 4.31 3.42 13.88
N TYR A 99 5.41 2.67 13.76
CA TYR A 99 5.43 1.38 13.09
C TYR A 99 4.76 0.30 13.94
N GLN A 100 5.00 0.31 15.26
CA GLN A 100 4.36 -0.60 16.22
C GLN A 100 2.83 -0.42 16.21
N ASN A 101 2.35 0.82 16.24
CA ASN A 101 0.91 1.10 16.20
C ASN A 101 0.27 0.69 14.88
N LEU A 102 0.98 0.85 13.75
CA LEU A 102 0.49 0.41 12.45
C LEU A 102 0.42 -1.11 12.36
N GLU A 103 1.44 -1.81 12.86
CA GLU A 103 1.51 -3.27 12.95
C GLU A 103 0.33 -3.83 13.74
N ALA A 104 0.10 -3.30 14.95
CA ALA A 104 -0.98 -3.74 15.83
C ALA A 104 -2.36 -3.56 15.17
N ARG A 105 -2.59 -2.40 14.52
CA ARG A 105 -3.83 -2.14 13.77
C ARG A 105 -4.03 -3.13 12.63
N LEU A 106 -2.97 -3.47 11.89
CA LEU A 106 -3.05 -4.43 10.79
C LEU A 106 -3.40 -5.84 11.28
N ARG A 107 -2.83 -6.27 12.41
CA ARG A 107 -3.18 -7.55 13.03
C ARG A 107 -4.65 -7.63 13.40
N THR A 108 -5.17 -6.59 14.06
CA THR A 108 -6.59 -6.54 14.43
C THR A 108 -7.50 -6.59 13.19
N GLN A 109 -7.14 -5.86 12.13
CA GLN A 109 -7.89 -5.84 10.87
C GLN A 109 -7.92 -7.23 10.21
N LEU A 110 -6.79 -7.93 10.21
CA LEU A 110 -6.62 -9.26 9.64
C LEU A 110 -7.41 -10.32 10.42
N GLU A 111 -7.35 -10.27 11.75
CA GLU A 111 -8.17 -11.13 12.62
C GLU A 111 -9.67 -10.89 12.41
N SER A 112 -10.10 -9.62 12.39
CA SER A 112 -11.50 -9.26 12.14
C SER A 112 -11.99 -9.80 10.78
N HIS A 113 -11.19 -9.63 9.73
CA HIS A 113 -11.51 -10.15 8.40
C HIS A 113 -11.61 -11.68 8.37
N PHE A 114 -10.72 -12.38 9.07
CA PHE A 114 -10.75 -13.83 9.18
C PHE A 114 -12.00 -14.33 9.92
N LEU A 115 -12.36 -13.69 11.04
CA LEU A 115 -13.58 -14.01 11.78
C LEU A 115 -14.84 -13.76 10.95
N GLN A 116 -14.89 -12.67 10.20
CA GLN A 116 -16.01 -12.38 9.29
C GLN A 116 -16.15 -13.48 8.22
N TYR A 117 -15.04 -13.93 7.62
CA TYR A 117 -15.03 -15.03 6.68
C TYR A 117 -15.56 -16.34 7.30
N LEU A 118 -15.11 -16.70 8.50
CA LEU A 118 -15.58 -17.89 9.21
C LEU A 118 -17.09 -17.83 9.50
N ASN A 119 -17.58 -16.68 9.94
CA ASN A 119 -19.00 -16.47 10.20
C ASN A 119 -19.85 -16.62 8.93
N LEU A 120 -19.42 -16.02 7.81
CA LEU A 120 -20.09 -16.17 6.51
C LEU A 120 -20.12 -17.64 6.06
N LYS A 121 -19.00 -18.35 6.20
CA LYS A 121 -18.90 -19.77 5.85
C LYS A 121 -19.82 -20.62 6.73
N LEU A 122 -19.87 -20.36 8.04
CA LEU A 122 -20.76 -21.05 8.97
C LEU A 122 -22.24 -20.83 8.63
N ASN A 123 -22.63 -19.59 8.35
CA ASN A 123 -24.00 -19.23 7.99
C ASN A 123 -24.42 -19.90 6.67
N TRP A 124 -23.53 -19.92 5.67
CA TRP A 124 -23.77 -20.63 4.42
C TRP A 124 -23.94 -22.15 4.62
N MET A 125 -23.12 -22.77 5.46
CA MET A 125 -23.25 -24.20 5.79
C MET A 125 -24.57 -24.52 6.52
N LYS A 126 -24.99 -23.66 7.45
CA LYS A 126 -26.29 -23.79 8.15
C LYS A 126 -27.46 -23.67 7.18
N SER A 127 -27.43 -22.69 6.28
CA SER A 127 -28.47 -22.49 5.25
C SER A 127 -28.58 -23.70 4.32
N LYS A 128 -27.47 -24.30 3.89
CA LYS A 128 -27.50 -25.51 3.05
C LYS A 128 -28.04 -26.75 3.76
N LYS A 129 -27.75 -26.93 5.06
CA LYS A 129 -28.30 -28.04 5.85
C LYS A 129 -29.80 -27.93 6.10
N MET A 130 -30.38 -26.73 6.03
CA MET A 130 -31.81 -26.49 6.25
C MET A 130 -32.65 -26.64 4.96
N MET A 131 -31.99 -26.76 3.79
CA MET A 131 -32.62 -26.97 2.48
C MET A 131 -32.60 -28.45 2.02
N LEU A 132 -32.09 -29.37 2.85
CA LEU A 132 -32.09 -30.81 2.66
C LEU A 132 -32.92 -31.46 3.77
#